data_AF-A0A085JCW6-F1
#
_entry.id   AF-A0A085JCW6-F1
#
_cell.length_a   1.000
_cell.length_b   1.000
_cell.length_c   1.000
_cell.angle_alpha   90.00
_cell.angle_beta   90.00
_cell.angle_gamma   90.00
#
_symmetry.space_group_name_H-M   'P 1'
#
loop_
_entity.id
_entity.type
_entity.pdbx_description
1 polymer ?
#
loop_
_entity_poly.entity_id
_entity_poly.type
_entity_poly.pdbx_seq_one_letter_code
_entity_poly.pdbx_strand_id
1 'polypeptide(L)' 'MIEDFGQKFDIDVSKINMNRYCPIIKIPLLKRLTEGREIMKKIISERPPFTLRMFAESARAGRWLYD' A
#
# COMPACT_ATOMS: atom_id res chain seq x y z
N MET A 1 0.91 11.84 -4.39
CA MET A 1 2.04 10.88 -4.23
C MET A 1 1.90 9.70 -5.20
N ILE A 2 0.77 8.99 -5.20
CA ILE A 2 0.49 7.93 -6.21
C ILE A 2 -0.15 8.53 -7.48
N GLU A 3 -0.87 9.62 -7.31
CA GLU A 3 -1.50 10.41 -8.35
C GLU A 3 -0.45 11.05 -9.27
N ASP A 4 0.64 11.58 -8.68
CA ASP A 4 1.77 12.16 -9.42
C ASP A 4 2.48 11.10 -10.28
N PHE A 5 2.56 9.86 -9.77
CA PHE A 5 3.08 8.72 -10.53
C PHE A 5 2.13 8.39 -11.71
N GLY A 6 0.83 8.31 -11.44
CA GLY A 6 -0.18 8.10 -12.48
C GLY A 6 -0.10 9.15 -13.59
N GLN A 7 0.01 10.43 -13.22
CA GLN A 7 0.13 11.53 -14.17
C GLN A 7 1.44 11.49 -14.97
N LYS A 8 2.58 11.23 -14.30
CA LYS A 8 3.90 11.26 -14.93
C LYS A 8 4.11 10.14 -15.94
N PHE A 9 3.50 8.98 -15.72
CA PHE A 9 3.69 7.79 -16.54
C PHE A 9 2.44 7.39 -17.34
N ASP A 10 1.40 8.23 -17.32
CA ASP A 10 0.10 7.97 -17.98
C ASP A 10 -0.50 6.61 -17.60
N ILE A 11 -0.55 6.33 -16.30
CA ILE A 11 -1.04 5.07 -15.74
C ILE A 11 -2.35 5.34 -15.01
N ASP A 12 -3.38 4.53 -15.29
CA ASP A 12 -4.57 4.49 -14.46
C ASP A 12 -4.24 3.92 -13.07
N VAL A 13 -4.13 4.83 -12.10
CA VAL A 13 -3.91 4.53 -10.68
C VAL A 13 -5.20 4.56 -9.85
N SER A 14 -6.36 4.86 -10.46
CA SER A 14 -7.64 4.98 -9.76
C SER A 14 -8.09 3.68 -9.11
N LYS A 15 -7.60 2.55 -9.64
CA LYS A 15 -7.90 1.20 -9.16
C LYS A 15 -7.00 0.75 -8.01
N ILE A 16 -5.91 1.46 -7.70
CA ILE A 16 -4.98 1.06 -6.66
C ILE A 16 -5.65 1.15 -5.29
N ASN A 17 -5.86 0.00 -4.64
CA ASN A 17 -6.30 -0.01 -3.25
C ASN A 17 -5.12 0.23 -2.31
N MET A 18 -4.79 1.51 -2.06
CA MET A 18 -3.68 1.90 -1.17
C MET A 18 -3.83 1.37 0.26
N ASN A 19 -5.05 1.14 0.75
CA ASN A 19 -5.29 0.57 2.07
C ASN A 19 -4.75 -0.87 2.18
N ARG A 20 -4.73 -1.61 1.06
CA ARG A 20 -4.14 -2.95 1.02
C ARG A 20 -2.63 -2.93 1.30
N TYR A 21 -1.91 -1.96 0.75
CA TYR A 21 -0.45 -1.87 0.83
C TYR A 21 0.04 -1.11 2.07
N CYS A 22 -0.70 -0.06 2.44
CA CYS A 22 -0.39 0.86 3.53
C CYS A 22 -1.67 1.09 4.37
N PRO A 23 -2.12 0.09 5.13
CA PRO A 23 -3.37 0.20 5.88
C PRO A 23 -3.30 1.27 6.96
N ILE A 24 -4.36 2.07 7.07
CA ILE A 24 -4.52 3.04 8.15
C ILE A 24 -5.15 2.32 9.34
N ILE A 25 -4.35 2.10 10.38
CA ILE A 25 -4.78 1.30 11.54
C ILE A 25 -5.09 2.23 12.70
N LYS A 26 -6.32 2.14 13.22
CA LYS A 26 -6.74 2.83 14.44
C LYS A 26 -6.68 1.85 15.62
N ILE A 27 -5.64 1.97 16.44
CA ILE A 27 -5.47 1.15 17.64
C ILE A 27 -5.96 1.97 18.85
N PRO A 28 -6.93 1.46 19.64
CA PRO A 28 -7.34 2.10 20.89
C PRO A 28 -6.16 2.28 21.85
N LEU A 29 -6.16 3.38 22.62
CA LEU A 29 -5.05 3.75 23.51
C LEU A 29 -4.60 2.63 24.45
N LEU A 30 -5.56 1.93 25.07
CA LEU A 30 -5.26 0.83 25.99
C LEU A 30 -4.53 -0.33 25.29
N LYS A 31 -4.99 -0.74 24.11
CA LYS A 31 -4.36 -1.79 23.30
C LYS A 31 -3.02 -1.35 22.72
N ARG A 32 -2.85 -0.06 22.44
CA ARG A 32 -1.58 0.48 21.93
C ARG A 32 -0.46 0.31 22.96
N LEU A 33 -0.76 0.42 24.25
CA LEU A 33 0.21 0.32 25.35
C LEU A 33 0.66 -1.12 25.60
N THR A 34 -0.22 -2.11 25.42
CA THR A 34 0.08 -3.51 25.72
C THR A 34 0.44 -4.34 24.49
N GLU A 35 -0.23 -4.12 23.37
CA GLU A 35 -0.21 -5.00 22.17
C GLU A 35 0.22 -4.27 20.89
N GLY A 36 0.44 -2.95 20.95
CA GLY A 36 0.66 -2.12 19.76
C GLY A 36 1.79 -2.63 18.85
N ARG A 37 2.89 -3.11 19.43
CA ARG A 37 4.03 -3.65 18.67
C ARG A 37 3.66 -4.92 17.89
N GLU A 38 2.94 -5.85 18.52
CA GLU A 38 2.56 -7.12 17.91
C GLU A 38 1.47 -6.93 16.85
N ILE A 39 0.52 -6.01 17.09
CA ILE A 39 -0.45 -5.59 16.09
C ILE A 39 0.27 -5.07 14.85
N MET A 40 1.21 -4.13 15.01
CA MET A 40 1.97 -3.57 13.89
C MET A 40 2.80 -4.61 13.13
N LYS A 41 3.46 -5.55 13.84
CA LYS A 41 4.19 -6.66 13.20
C LYS A 41 3.28 -7.52 12.34
N LYS A 42 2.10 -7.89 12.86
CA LYS A 42 1.12 -8.70 12.14
C LYS A 42 0.68 -7.99 10.85
N ILE A 43 0.37 -6.70 10.94
CA ILE A 43 -0.02 -5.89 9.78
C ILE A 43 1.09 -5.83 8.73
N ILE A 44 2.34 -5.62 9.15
CA ILE A 44 3.50 -5.59 8.24
C ILE A 44 3.74 -6.96 7.60
N SER A 45 3.45 -8.05 8.31
CA SER A 45 3.60 -9.42 7.81
C SER A 45 2.50 -9.83 6.83
N GLU A 46 1.28 -9.32 7.01
CA GLU A 46 0.11 -9.70 6.20
C GLU A 46 -0.07 -8.81 4.97
N ARG A 47 0.52 -7.61 4.96
CA ARG A 47 0.40 -6.71 3.80
C ARG A 47 1.13 -7.30 2.59
N PRO A 48 0.56 -7.21 1.37
CA PRO A 48 1.27 -7.55 0.15
C PRO A 48 2.50 -6.65 -0.05
N PRO A 49 3.50 -7.12 -0.82
CA PRO A 49 4.62 -6.29 -1.20
C PRO A 49 4.14 -5.03 -1.93
N PHE A 50 4.81 -3.91 -1.69
CA PHE A 50 4.60 -2.65 -2.39
C PHE A 50 5.96 -2.14 -2.84
N THR A 51 6.41 -2.61 -4.01
CA THR A 51 7.81 -2.53 -4.44
C THR A 51 7.99 -1.77 -5.73
N LEU A 52 9.18 -1.18 -5.95
CA LEU A 52 9.52 -0.47 -7.19
C LEU A 52 9.34 -1.32 -8.45
N ARG A 53 9.51 -2.64 -8.35
CA ARG A 53 9.27 -3.56 -9.46
C ARG A 53 7.80 -3.52 -9.91
N MET A 54 6.87 -3.45 -8.98
CA MET A 54 5.44 -3.34 -9.30
C MET A 54 5.09 -2.05 -10.03
N PHE A 55 5.72 -0.95 -9.61
CA PHE A 55 5.60 0.34 -10.31
C PHE A 55 6.17 0.26 -11.72
N ALA A 56 7.36 -0.34 -11.90
CA ALA A 56 7.97 -0.49 -13.22
C ALA A 56 7.15 -1.37 -14.17
N GLU A 57 6.60 -2.50 -13.68
CA GLU A 57 5.75 -3.38 -14.47
C GLU A 57 4.43 -2.69 -14.86
N SER A 58 3.81 -1.95 -13.92
CA SER A 58 2.58 -1.20 -14.19
C SER A 58 2.79 -0.04 -15.17
N ALA A 59 3.93 0.65 -15.07
CA ALA A 59 4.29 1.71 -16.02
C ALA A 59 4.49 1.19 -17.43
N ARG A 60 5.15 0.04 -17.58
CA ARG A 60 5.29 -0.62 -18.89
C ARG A 60 3.96 -1.07 -19.49
N ALA A 61 2.97 -1.38 -18.64
CA ALA A 61 1.65 -1.85 -19.08
C ALA A 61 0.61 -0.74 -19.26
N GLY A 62 0.91 0.51 -18.87
CA GLY A 62 -0.03 1.64 -18.93
C GLY A 62 -1.20 1.54 -17.96
N ARG A 63 -1.16 0.60 -17.00
CA ARG A 63 -2.19 0.43 -15.97
C ARG A 63 -1.60 -0.28 -14.76
N TRP A 64 -2.21 -0.08 -13.60
CA TRP A 64 -1.87 -0.87 -12.43
C TRP A 64 -2.20 -2.36 -12.64
N LEU A 65 -1.24 -3.24 -12.33
CA LEU A 65 -1.35 -4.68 -12.60
C LEU A 65 -1.68 -5.55 -11.38
N TYR A 66 -1.81 -4.97 -10.19
CA TYR A 66 -1.79 -5.74 -8.94
C TYR A 66 -2.99 -5.45 -8.04
N ASP A 67 -3.90 -6.40 -7.90
CA ASP A 67 -4.93 -6.45 -6.86
C ASP A 67 -5.26 -7.90 -6.52
#